data_AF-A0A2S1JTF0-F1
#
_entry.id   AF-A0A2S1JTF0-F1
#
_cell.length_a   1.000
_cell.length_b   1.000
_cell.length_c   1.000
_cell.angle_alpha   90.00
_cell.angle_beta   90.00
_cell.angle_gamma   90.00
#
_symmetry.space_group_name_H-M   'P 1'
#
loop_
_entity.id
_entity.type
_entity.pdbx_description
1 polymer ?
#
loop_
_entity_poly.entity_id
_entity_poly.type
_entity_poly.pdbx_seq_one_letter_code
_entity_poly.pdbx_strand_id
1 'polypeptide(L)'
;MGKCQRIAAQQQAWEQSANWRGSHSAWLLLNRLRVLSSATGRSNRDSLRQRLEQINGAYALIEMWSSRDRSQGSHAVAAWVGVQSLDGQKQGACFFDPNFGEFWFEDKEGFYFFFHLVSNMHYRARHKFDSWKIDRIWKRYSFYIDLL
;
A
#
# COMPACT_ATOMS: atom_id res chain seq x y z
N MET A 1 12.93 -14.16 -9.39
CA MET A 1 12.85 -12.91 -8.58
C MET A 1 11.48 -12.86 -7.93
N GLY A 2 11.42 -12.81 -6.60
CA GLY A 2 10.16 -12.82 -5.84
C GLY A 2 9.33 -11.55 -6.09
N LYS A 3 8.02 -11.60 -5.84
CA LYS A 3 7.10 -10.47 -6.07
C LYS A 3 7.54 -9.19 -5.32
N CYS A 4 8.11 -9.33 -4.14
CA CYS A 4 8.49 -8.21 -3.27
C CYS A 4 9.84 -7.59 -3.64
N GLN A 5 10.78 -8.37 -4.20
CA GLN A 5 12.04 -7.85 -4.77
C GLN A 5 11.78 -6.88 -5.94
N ARG A 6 10.70 -7.10 -6.70
CA ARG A 6 10.30 -6.18 -7.79
C ARG A 6 9.75 -4.85 -7.29
N ILE A 7 9.10 -4.84 -6.13
CA ILE A 7 8.59 -3.63 -5.49
C ILE A 7 9.76 -2.83 -4.88
N ALA A 8 10.69 -3.51 -4.21
CA ALA A 8 11.90 -2.89 -3.65
C ALA A 8 12.77 -2.19 -4.72
N ALA A 9 13.02 -2.86 -5.84
CA ALA A 9 13.79 -2.28 -6.95
C ALA A 9 13.07 -1.07 -7.56
N GLN A 10 11.74 -1.09 -7.61
CA GLN A 10 10.96 0.03 -8.11
C GLN A 10 10.98 1.24 -7.16
N GLN A 11 10.98 1.00 -5.86
CA GLN A 11 11.10 2.04 -4.85
C GLN A 11 12.40 2.83 -5.01
N GLN A 12 13.54 2.14 -5.13
CA GLN A 12 14.83 2.81 -5.35
C GLN A 12 14.82 3.69 -6.61
N ALA A 13 14.11 3.27 -7.66
CA ALA A 13 13.92 4.07 -8.87
C ALA A 13 13.02 5.30 -8.65
N TRP A 14 12.04 5.25 -7.74
CA TRP A 14 11.18 6.39 -7.40
C TRP A 14 11.87 7.41 -6.50
N GLU A 15 12.69 6.96 -5.55
CA GLU A 15 13.46 7.84 -4.65
C GLU A 15 14.43 8.75 -5.42
N GLN A 16 14.92 8.30 -6.57
CA GLN A 16 15.80 9.06 -7.45
C GLN A 16 15.05 9.95 -8.45
N SER A 17 13.72 9.90 -8.49
CA SER A 17 12.91 10.57 -9.51
C SER A 17 12.31 11.89 -8.99
N ALA A 18 12.67 13.01 -9.62
CA ALA A 18 12.11 14.34 -9.35
C ALA A 18 10.58 14.43 -9.52
N ASN A 19 9.96 13.53 -10.29
CA ASN A 19 8.51 13.41 -10.44
C ASN A 19 8.01 12.00 -10.08
N TRP A 20 8.21 11.62 -8.82
CA TRP A 20 7.87 10.26 -8.34
C TRP A 20 6.39 9.89 -8.56
N ARG A 21 5.45 10.84 -8.52
CA ARG A 21 4.01 10.57 -8.80
C ARG A 21 3.76 10.15 -10.26
N GLY A 22 4.45 10.79 -11.21
CA GLY A 22 4.43 10.40 -12.62
C GLY A 22 5.05 9.02 -12.83
N SER A 23 6.22 8.78 -12.24
CA SER A 23 6.92 7.49 -12.28
C SER A 23 6.11 6.36 -11.64
N HIS A 24 5.32 6.67 -10.60
CA HIS A 24 4.40 5.74 -9.95
C HIS A 24 3.23 5.35 -10.88
N SER A 25 2.58 6.34 -11.49
CA SER A 25 1.46 6.11 -12.42
C SER A 25 1.90 5.31 -13.65
N ALA A 26 3.09 5.61 -14.18
CA ALA A 26 3.69 4.87 -15.28
C ALA A 26 4.00 3.41 -14.89
N TRP A 27 4.53 3.18 -13.69
CA TRP A 27 4.81 1.82 -13.21
C TRP A 27 3.54 0.97 -13.08
N LEU A 28 2.45 1.54 -12.56
CA LEU A 28 1.17 0.83 -12.49
C LEU A 28 0.72 0.38 -13.89
N LEU A 29 0.76 1.30 -14.86
CA LEU A 29 0.42 0.99 -16.26
C LEU A 29 1.31 -0.11 -16.84
N LEU A 30 2.63 -0.01 -16.68
CA LEU A 30 3.60 -0.99 -17.18
C LEU A 30 3.40 -2.38 -16.57
N ASN A 31 2.94 -2.45 -15.32
CA ASN A 31 2.67 -3.71 -14.63
C ASN A 31 1.24 -4.21 -14.80
N ARG A 32 0.45 -3.57 -15.68
CA ARG A 32 -0.97 -3.87 -15.90
C ARG A 32 -1.77 -3.83 -14.60
N LEU A 33 -1.40 -2.91 -13.72
CA LEU A 33 -2.09 -2.64 -12.47
C LEU A 33 -3.03 -1.44 -12.69
N ARG A 34 -4.21 -1.51 -12.10
CA ARG A 34 -5.18 -0.42 -12.10
C ARG A 34 -5.50 -0.02 -10.66
N VAL A 35 -5.57 1.29 -10.43
CA VAL A 35 -6.18 1.83 -9.22
C VAL A 35 -7.69 1.71 -9.35
N LEU A 36 -8.29 0.89 -8.50
CA LEU A 36 -9.75 0.72 -8.41
C LEU A 36 -10.39 1.86 -7.62
N SER A 37 -9.73 2.27 -6.54
CA SER A 37 -10.15 3.40 -5.73
C SER A 37 -8.96 4.01 -5.02
N SER A 38 -9.02 5.31 -4.78
CA SER A 38 -8.06 6.06 -3.99
C SER A 38 -8.80 6.73 -2.85
N ALA A 39 -8.16 6.81 -1.69
CA ALA A 39 -8.59 7.73 -0.65
C ALA A 39 -7.37 8.43 -0.07
N THR A 40 -7.59 9.63 0.42
CA THR A 40 -6.61 10.40 1.17
C THR A 40 -7.20 10.75 2.52
N GLY A 41 -6.35 10.83 3.54
CA GLY A 41 -6.78 11.25 4.86
C GLY A 41 -5.62 11.73 5.71
N ARG A 42 -5.94 12.07 6.96
CA ARG A 42 -4.95 12.42 7.97
C ARG A 42 -4.62 11.21 8.83
N SER A 43 -3.38 11.10 9.27
CA SER A 43 -2.91 10.01 10.13
C SER A 43 -3.54 10.10 11.52
N ASN A 44 -4.72 9.49 11.68
CA ASN A 44 -5.31 9.14 12.97
C ASN A 44 -5.73 7.66 12.94
N ARG A 45 -5.91 7.05 14.13
CA ARG A 45 -6.14 5.61 14.28
C ARG A 45 -7.31 5.10 13.44
N ASP A 46 -8.45 5.79 13.53
CA ASP A 46 -9.71 5.26 13.01
C ASP A 46 -9.81 5.38 11.49
N SER A 47 -9.33 6.48 10.91
CA SER A 47 -9.43 6.71 9.46
C SER A 47 -8.60 5.72 8.65
N LEU A 48 -7.43 5.32 9.15
CA LEU A 48 -6.50 4.46 8.43
C LEU A 48 -6.94 2.99 8.52
N ARG A 49 -7.37 2.56 9.72
CA ARG A 49 -7.96 1.23 9.92
C ARG A 49 -9.22 1.05 9.08
N GLN A 50 -10.18 1.97 9.16
CA GLN A 50 -11.42 1.91 8.37
C GLN A 50 -11.13 1.82 6.88
N ARG A 51 -10.11 2.55 6.39
CA ARG A 51 -9.75 2.49 4.98
C ARG A 51 -9.12 1.15 4.59
N LEU A 52 -8.24 0.59 5.41
CA LEU A 52 -7.64 -0.72 5.15
C LEU A 52 -8.68 -1.84 5.20
N GLU A 53 -9.67 -1.76 6.10
CA GLU A 53 -10.79 -2.70 6.16
C GLU A 53 -11.62 -2.73 4.87
N GLN A 54 -11.72 -1.60 4.16
CA GLN A 54 -12.38 -1.53 2.84
C GLN A 54 -11.56 -2.20 1.72
N ILE A 55 -10.26 -2.40 1.93
CA ILE A 55 -9.40 -3.13 1.00
C ILE A 55 -9.49 -4.60 1.37
N ASN A 56 -10.56 -5.25 0.94
CA ASN A 56 -10.77 -6.68 1.13
C ASN A 56 -10.38 -7.44 -0.15
N GLY A 57 -9.52 -8.46 -0.03
CA GLY A 57 -9.09 -9.30 -1.14
C GLY A 57 -8.26 -8.59 -2.22
N ALA A 58 -7.55 -7.52 -1.88
CA ALA A 58 -6.88 -6.67 -2.86
C ALA A 58 -5.51 -6.19 -2.38
N TYR A 59 -4.73 -5.66 -3.32
CA TYR A 59 -3.48 -4.97 -2.99
C TYR A 59 -3.79 -3.52 -2.61
N ALA A 60 -3.04 -2.99 -1.65
CA ALA A 60 -3.00 -1.59 -1.28
C ALA A 60 -1.60 -1.05 -1.55
N LEU A 61 -1.50 0.12 -2.16
CA LEU A 61 -0.34 0.96 -2.01
C LEU A 61 -0.69 2.09 -1.06
N ILE A 62 0.16 2.29 -0.06
CA ILE A 62 -0.05 3.24 1.03
C ILE A 62 1.10 4.24 0.96
N GLU A 63 0.78 5.49 0.66
CA GLU A 63 1.71 6.60 0.62
C GLU A 63 1.49 7.47 1.86
N MET A 64 2.56 7.94 2.47
CA MET A 64 2.52 8.77 3.67
C MET A 64 3.47 9.96 3.52
N TRP A 65 3.05 11.13 3.98
CA TRP A 65 3.85 12.35 3.89
C TRP A 65 3.47 13.35 4.99
N SER A 66 4.33 14.35 5.19
CA SER A 66 3.99 15.54 5.98
C SER A 66 3.24 16.54 5.11
N SER A 67 2.00 16.88 5.48
CA SER A 67 1.23 17.93 4.79
C SER A 67 1.77 19.33 5.00
N ARG A 68 2.52 19.53 6.08
CA ARG A 68 3.01 20.85 6.51
C ARG A 68 4.42 21.16 6.01
N ASP A 69 5.22 20.14 5.77
CA ASP A 69 6.62 20.28 5.42
C ASP A 69 7.02 19.22 4.41
N ARG A 70 7.14 19.62 3.15
CA ARG A 70 7.52 18.73 2.06
C ARG A 70 9.00 18.32 2.10
N SER A 71 9.84 18.99 2.90
CA SER A 71 11.25 18.62 3.07
C SER A 71 11.44 17.37 3.93
N GLN A 72 10.43 16.98 4.72
CA GLN A 72 10.42 15.73 5.50
C GLN A 72 10.36 14.47 4.62
N GLY A 73 10.14 14.64 3.31
CA GLY A 73 10.00 13.53 2.37
C GLY A 73 8.64 12.84 2.44
N SER A 74 8.54 11.74 1.72
CA SER A 74 7.37 10.86 1.67
C SER A 74 7.84 9.41 1.70
N HIS A 75 7.00 8.52 2.20
CA HIS A 75 7.27 7.08 2.21
C HIS A 75 6.13 6.31 1.60
N ALA A 76 6.45 5.24 0.89
CA ALA A 76 5.49 4.35 0.27
C ALA A 76 5.72 2.92 0.75
N VAL A 77 4.61 2.24 1.07
CA VAL A 77 4.59 0.83 1.49
C VAL A 77 3.45 0.12 0.78
N ALA A 78 3.56 -1.20 0.65
CA ALA A 78 2.56 -2.01 -0.03
C ALA A 78 1.95 -3.04 0.93
N ALA A 79 0.69 -3.41 0.69
CA ALA A 79 0.06 -4.51 1.40
C ALA A 79 -0.82 -5.34 0.46
N TRP A 80 -0.97 -6.63 0.74
CA TRP A 80 -2.10 -7.43 0.27
C TRP A 80 -2.96 -7.76 1.48
N VAL A 81 -4.25 -7.46 1.39
CA VAL A 81 -5.21 -7.72 2.46
C VAL A 81 -6.14 -8.83 1.99
N GLY A 82 -6.12 -9.96 2.68
CA GLY A 82 -6.85 -11.16 2.32
C GLY A 82 -8.36 -10.98 2.31
N VAL A 83 -9.06 -11.90 1.66
CA VAL A 83 -10.53 -11.91 1.63
C VAL A 83 -11.03 -12.36 3.00
N GLN A 84 -12.02 -11.67 3.55
CA GLN A 84 -12.83 -12.19 4.64
C GLN A 84 -13.63 -13.39 4.11
N SER A 85 -13.17 -14.61 4.40
CA SER A 85 -13.85 -15.80 3.90
C SER A 85 -15.15 -16.07 4.65
N LEU A 86 -16.17 -16.50 3.90
CA LEU A 86 -17.47 -16.92 4.40
C LEU A 86 -17.48 -18.37 4.90
N ASP A 87 -16.44 -19.15 4.55
CA ASP A 87 -16.29 -20.58 4.88
C ASP A 87 -15.41 -20.84 6.13
N GLY A 88 -15.00 -19.78 6.83
CA GLY A 88 -14.15 -19.88 8.02
C GLY A 88 -12.64 -19.91 7.75
N GLN A 89 -12.20 -19.95 6.48
CA GLN A 89 -10.77 -19.83 6.15
C GLN A 89 -10.31 -18.37 6.28
N LYS A 90 -9.70 -18.00 7.39
CA LYS A 90 -9.11 -16.66 7.56
C LYS A 90 -7.96 -16.50 6.57
N GLN A 91 -8.11 -15.58 5.60
CA GLN A 91 -6.97 -15.10 4.83
C GLN A 91 -6.39 -13.90 5.58
N GLY A 92 -5.11 -13.99 5.92
CA GLY A 92 -4.40 -12.95 6.62
C GLY A 92 -4.01 -11.78 5.73
N ALA A 93 -2.85 -11.20 6.00
CA ALA A 93 -2.34 -10.08 5.21
C ALA A 93 -0.83 -10.19 5.02
N CYS A 94 -0.34 -9.57 3.96
CA CYS A 94 1.07 -9.38 3.71
C CYS A 94 1.33 -7.88 3.66
N PHE A 95 2.33 -7.41 4.40
CA PHE A 95 2.79 -6.03 4.41
C PHE A 95 4.24 -5.99 3.95
N PHE A 96 4.58 -4.98 3.15
CA PHE A 96 5.92 -4.76 2.66
C PHE A 96 6.33 -3.31 2.91
N ASP A 97 7.36 -3.13 3.73
CA ASP A 97 8.10 -1.87 3.84
C ASP A 97 9.48 -2.03 3.19
N PRO A 98 9.81 -1.23 2.18
CA PRO A 98 11.13 -1.18 1.53
C PRO A 98 12.33 -1.08 2.50
N ASN A 99 12.16 -0.42 3.64
CA ASN A 99 13.22 -0.22 4.63
C ASN A 99 13.36 -1.39 5.62
N PHE A 100 12.32 -2.22 5.77
CA PHE A 100 12.26 -3.24 6.82
C PHE A 100 11.96 -4.65 6.30
N GLY A 101 11.57 -4.79 5.04
CA GLY A 101 11.23 -6.05 4.40
C GLY A 101 9.74 -6.39 4.44
N GLU A 102 9.46 -7.69 4.45
CA GLU A 102 8.14 -8.27 4.26
C GLU A 102 7.64 -8.95 5.54
N PHE A 103 6.39 -8.71 5.89
CA PHE A 103 5.75 -9.17 7.11
C PHE A 103 4.44 -9.89 6.76
N TRP A 104 4.28 -11.11 7.25
CA TRP A 104 3.10 -11.93 7.04
C TRP A 104 2.31 -12.04 8.34
N PHE A 105 0.99 -11.91 8.21
CA PHE A 105 0.05 -12.00 9.32
C PHE A 105 -0.93 -13.11 9.02
N GLU A 106 -1.20 -13.97 10.01
CA GLU A 106 -2.18 -15.06 9.90
C GLU A 106 -3.60 -14.53 9.77
N ASP A 107 -3.89 -13.39 10.40
CA ASP A 107 -5.17 -12.70 10.31
C ASP A 107 -5.01 -11.19 10.07
N LYS A 108 -6.11 -10.56 9.66
CA LYS A 108 -6.14 -9.14 9.32
C LYS A 108 -6.08 -8.23 10.55
N GLU A 109 -6.58 -8.68 11.70
CA GLU A 109 -6.58 -7.87 12.92
C GLU A 109 -5.15 -7.65 13.43
N GLY A 110 -4.31 -8.69 13.37
CA GLY A 110 -2.88 -8.60 13.65
C GLY A 110 -2.19 -7.60 12.73
N PHE A 111 -2.50 -7.63 11.43
CA PHE A 111 -1.99 -6.64 10.47
C PHE A 111 -2.46 -5.21 10.80
N TYR A 112 -3.75 -5.00 11.07
CA TYR A 112 -4.27 -3.66 11.39
C TYR A 112 -3.64 -3.10 12.67
N PHE A 113 -3.46 -3.94 13.69
CA PHE A 113 -2.78 -3.55 14.92
C PHE A 113 -1.31 -3.21 14.67
N PHE A 114 -0.58 -4.06 13.94
CA PHE A 114 0.81 -3.82 13.56
C PHE A 114 0.96 -2.50 12.78
N PHE A 115 0.16 -2.31 11.73
CA PHE A 115 0.26 -1.13 10.89
C PHE A 115 -0.10 0.14 11.64
N HIS A 116 -1.05 0.05 12.58
CA HIS A 116 -1.35 1.15 13.50
C HIS A 116 -0.14 1.55 14.35
N LEU A 117 0.57 0.59 14.93
CA LEU A 117 1.77 0.85 15.71
C LEU A 117 2.88 1.47 14.85
N VAL A 118 3.19 0.87 13.70
CA VAL A 118 4.24 1.37 12.81
C VAL A 118 3.91 2.77 12.28
N SER A 119 2.67 3.01 11.87
CA SER A 119 2.27 4.32 11.34
C SER A 119 2.33 5.44 12.38
N ASN A 120 1.97 5.17 13.64
CA ASN A 120 2.02 6.20 14.68
C ASN A 120 3.43 6.36 15.28
N MET A 121 4.09 5.24 15.62
CA MET A 121 5.36 5.29 16.34
C MET A 121 6.55 5.52 15.42
N HIS A 122 6.53 4.96 14.22
CA HIS A 122 7.64 5.13 13.28
C HIS A 122 7.36 6.29 12.33
N TYR A 123 6.38 6.18 11.44
CA TYR A 123 6.17 7.19 10.39
C TYR A 123 5.76 8.56 10.94
N ARG A 124 4.79 8.60 11.87
CA ARG A 124 4.31 9.87 12.42
C ARG A 124 5.26 10.45 13.47
N ALA A 125 5.65 9.70 14.49
CA ALA A 125 6.45 10.28 15.58
C ALA A 125 7.86 10.67 15.12
N ARG A 126 8.51 9.82 14.30
CA ARG A 126 9.88 10.04 13.81
C ARG A 126 9.93 10.92 12.56
N HIS A 127 9.10 10.65 11.55
CA HIS A 127 9.14 11.34 10.24
C HIS A 127 8.06 12.41 10.06
N LYS A 128 7.23 12.64 11.08
CA LYS A 128 6.15 13.66 11.06
C LYS A 128 5.14 13.47 9.92
N PHE A 129 4.97 12.25 9.41
CA PHE A 129 3.97 11.96 8.39
C PHE A 129 2.56 12.00 8.99
N ASP A 130 1.83 13.07 8.69
CA ASP A 130 0.50 13.34 9.23
C ASP A 130 -0.62 13.14 8.21
N SER A 131 -0.27 12.73 6.99
CA SER A 131 -1.18 12.52 5.88
C SER A 131 -0.89 11.21 5.16
N TRP A 132 -1.92 10.63 4.57
CA TRP A 132 -1.82 9.38 3.83
C TRP A 132 -2.69 9.39 2.57
N LYS A 133 -2.30 8.53 1.62
CA LYS A 133 -3.08 8.10 0.46
C LYS A 133 -3.04 6.59 0.39
N ILE A 134 -4.19 5.97 0.19
CA ILE A 134 -4.28 4.52 -0.02
C ILE A 134 -4.99 4.27 -1.34
N ASP A 135 -4.23 3.70 -2.27
CA ASP A 135 -4.70 3.21 -3.55
C ASP A 135 -5.00 1.72 -3.44
N ARG A 136 -6.27 1.35 -3.68
CA ARG A 136 -6.65 -0.05 -3.89
C ARG A 136 -6.26 -0.44 -5.31
N ILE A 137 -5.35 -1.40 -5.44
CA ILE A 137 -4.77 -1.84 -6.70
C ILE A 137 -5.29 -3.23 -7.05
N TRP A 138 -5.58 -3.40 -8.34
CA TRP A 138 -5.96 -4.68 -8.91
C TRP A 138 -5.18 -4.97 -10.18
N LYS A 139 -4.92 -6.25 -10.44
CA LYS A 139 -4.29 -6.69 -11.69
C LYS A 139 -5.34 -6.65 -12.80
N ARG A 140 -5.11 -5.84 -13.82
CA ARG A 140 -5.92 -5.84 -15.04
C ARG A 140 -5.71 -7.19 -15.74
N TYR A 141 -6.72 -8.05 -15.69
CA TYR A 141 -6.84 -9.11 -16.68
C TYR A 141 -7.35 -8.45 -17.96
N SER A 142 -6.57 -8.51 -19.03
CA SER A 142 -7.14 -8.33 -20.36
C SER A 142 -7.96 -9.57 -20.62
N PHE A 143 -9.28 -9.48 -20.47
CA PHE A 143 -10.16 -10.36 -21.21
C PHE A 143 -9.99 -9.96 -22.67
N TYR A 144 -9.09 -10.64 -23.39
CA TYR A 144 -9.35 -10.83 -24.81
C TYR A 144 -10.59 -11.72 -24.85
N ILE A 145 -11.73 -11.07 -25.09
CA ILE A 145 -12.85 -11.76 -25.68
C ILE A 145 -12.37 -12.04 -27.10
N ASP A 146 -11.95 -13.28 -27.36
CA ASP A 146 -11.94 -13.82 -28.71
C ASP A 146 -13.41 -13.86 -29.18
N LEU A 147 -13.88 -12.72 -29.68
CA LEU A 147 -15.02 -12.63 -30.56
C LEU A 147 -14.50 -12.14 -31.90
N LEU A 148 -14.28 -13.15 -32.76
CA LEU A 148 -14.22 -13.20 -34.23
C LEU A 148 -12.97 -13.91 -34.74
#